data_AF-A0AAV4BKG6-F1
#
_entry.id   AF-A0AAV4BKG6-F1
#
_cell.length_a   1.000
_cell.length_b   1.000
_cell.length_c   1.000
_cell.angle_alpha   90.00
_cell.angle_beta   90.00
_cell.angle_gamma   90.00
#
_symmetry.space_group_name_H-M   'P 1'
#
loop_
_entity.id
_entity.type
_entity.pdbx_description
1 polymer ?
#
loop_
_entity_poly.entity_id
_entity_poly.type
_entity_poly.pdbx_seq_one_letter_code
_entity_poly.pdbx_strand_id
1 'polypeptide(L)'
;MLEEFTAENDLIILNSGEQTFVHSAYHSTSVIDLAVATPSIASECSWAAHSDLCGSDHFPIFLTLTSNFSPNVKTTSFNFQKADWSFFGDLCRLSLDDSMADIEQFTSKLLDAARSSIPFHKGTKCKTQVPRFTQEFRSKLDYGSVVYGSAKKHVLRALDLIHHQGLRIALGAFRTSPIKSLYAEAGESSLEHWRIKLASNYVLKLKSLPRNPCHEVVFEAPLSDFPANTKSEPNLVARTFERIKNAKIKLITIDNLHVQCPPPWEEHTFNVDIFLMKQKKKIPVKLLIEENFFRINEKFSNHYDVFTDGSKLEEKVAAAAYFPEHPDRSKATRLRDGASVFSAELEGIALTLTEIKKLTKTLSTVTACQPYRLSKAKISK
;
A
#
# COMPACT_ATOMS: atom_id res chain seq x y z
N MET A 1 4.63 7.17 31.76
CA MET A 1 4.69 6.91 30.31
C MET A 1 3.76 5.78 29.86
N LEU A 2 3.92 4.51 30.28
CA LEU A 2 2.97 3.45 29.88
C LEU A 2 1.61 3.62 30.57
N GLU A 3 1.60 3.92 31.88
CA GLU A 3 0.37 4.17 32.65
C GLU A 3 -0.41 5.39 32.13
N GLU A 4 0.29 6.49 31.81
CA GLU A 4 -0.30 7.68 31.18
C GLU A 4 -0.90 7.33 29.81
N PHE A 5 -0.18 6.56 28.98
CA PHE A 5 -0.68 6.13 27.68
C PHE A 5 -1.93 5.24 27.80
N THR A 6 -1.96 4.32 28.77
CA THR A 6 -3.14 3.47 29.00
C THR A 6 -4.33 4.27 29.52
N ALA A 7 -4.10 5.27 30.36
CA ALA A 7 -5.14 6.16 30.88
C ALA A 7 -5.70 7.09 29.78
N GLU A 8 -4.84 7.67 28.94
CA GLU A 8 -5.25 8.55 27.84
C GLU A 8 -6.06 7.82 26.75
N ASN A 9 -5.83 6.52 26.57
CA ASN A 9 -6.43 5.73 25.50
C ASN A 9 -7.50 4.73 25.99
N ASP A 10 -7.89 4.81 27.26
CA ASP A 10 -8.88 3.91 27.89
C ASP A 10 -8.55 2.42 27.66
N LEU A 11 -7.32 2.03 28.02
CA LEU A 11 -6.79 0.67 27.89
C LEU A 11 -6.49 0.08 29.28
N ILE A 12 -6.80 -1.20 29.44
CA ILE A 12 -6.53 -2.00 30.63
C ILE A 12 -5.31 -2.89 30.37
N ILE A 13 -4.39 -2.91 31.33
CA ILE A 13 -3.24 -3.81 31.32
C ILE A 13 -3.69 -5.20 31.77
N LEU A 14 -3.43 -6.20 30.94
CA LEU A 14 -3.65 -7.61 31.22
C LEU A 14 -2.30 -8.22 31.61
N ASN A 15 -2.17 -8.58 32.89
CA ASN A 15 -1.02 -9.27 33.44
C ASN A 15 -1.43 -10.04 34.70
N SER A 16 -1.28 -11.38 34.71
CA SER A 16 -1.58 -12.20 35.89
C SER A 16 -0.41 -12.27 36.89
N GLY A 17 0.74 -11.68 36.57
CA GLY A 17 1.94 -11.72 37.40
C GLY A 17 2.82 -12.96 37.19
N GLU A 18 2.51 -13.79 36.19
CA GLU A 18 3.34 -14.96 35.86
C GLU A 18 4.64 -14.54 35.17
N GLN A 19 5.68 -15.34 35.36
CA GLN A 19 7.01 -15.04 34.83
C GLN A 19 7.02 -15.13 33.30
N THR A 20 7.46 -14.08 32.64
CA THR A 20 7.46 -13.97 31.18
C THR A 20 8.87 -13.95 30.58
N PHE A 21 9.90 -13.82 31.41
CA PHE A 21 11.29 -13.79 30.97
C PHE A 21 12.22 -14.53 31.93
N VAL A 22 13.26 -15.16 31.39
CA VAL A 22 14.32 -15.86 32.12
C VAL A 22 15.69 -15.31 31.71
N HIS A 23 16.41 -14.73 32.66
CA HIS A 23 17.76 -14.25 32.42
C HIS A 23 18.76 -15.41 32.46
N SER A 24 19.30 -15.79 31.31
CA SER A 24 20.19 -16.95 31.14
C SER A 24 21.45 -16.91 32.03
N ALA A 25 22.02 -15.73 32.29
CA ALA A 25 23.25 -15.60 33.09
C ALA A 25 23.05 -15.70 34.61
N TYR A 26 21.86 -15.41 35.12
CA TYR A 26 21.58 -15.35 36.57
C TYR A 26 20.49 -16.31 37.01
N HIS A 27 19.88 -17.04 36.07
CA HIS A 27 18.70 -17.91 36.26
C HIS A 27 17.55 -17.22 37.01
N SER A 28 17.48 -15.89 36.95
CA SER A 28 16.42 -15.08 37.54
C SER A 28 15.27 -14.91 36.55
N THR A 29 14.05 -14.86 37.07
CA THR A 29 12.85 -14.70 36.26
C THR A 29 12.15 -13.37 36.54
N SER A 30 11.49 -12.80 35.53
CA SER A 30 10.81 -11.51 35.65
C SER A 30 9.54 -11.44 34.80
N VAL A 31 8.66 -10.48 35.12
CA VAL A 31 7.33 -10.28 34.53
C VAL A 31 7.33 -9.04 33.63
N ILE A 32 8.20 -9.01 32.64
CA ILE A 32 8.45 -7.77 31.85
C ILE A 32 7.46 -7.57 30.71
N ASP A 33 6.89 -8.66 30.19
CA ASP A 33 5.96 -8.60 29.08
C ASP A 33 4.53 -8.34 29.56
N LEU A 34 3.87 -7.35 28.94
CA LEU A 34 2.53 -6.89 29.26
C LEU A 34 1.64 -6.98 28.02
N ALA A 35 0.37 -7.33 28.22
CA ALA A 35 -0.66 -7.15 27.20
C ALA A 35 -1.58 -5.99 27.58
N VAL A 36 -2.16 -5.32 26.60
CA VAL A 36 -3.14 -4.25 26.82
C VAL A 36 -4.37 -4.51 25.96
N ALA A 37 -5.55 -4.23 26.51
CA ALA A 37 -6.83 -4.40 25.84
C ALA A 37 -7.80 -3.27 26.22
N THR A 38 -8.81 -3.02 25.40
CA THR A 38 -9.91 -2.12 25.80
C THR A 38 -10.76 -2.79 26.90
N PRO A 39 -11.46 -2.02 27.76
CA PRO A 39 -12.25 -2.56 28.86
C PRO A 39 -13.21 -3.69 28.46
N SER A 40 -13.86 -3.56 27.29
CA SER A 40 -14.79 -4.57 26.77
C SER A 40 -14.12 -5.90 26.41
N ILE A 41 -12.88 -5.86 25.92
CA ILE A 41 -12.11 -7.06 25.57
C ILE A 41 -11.45 -7.63 26.82
N ALA A 42 -10.96 -6.76 27.70
CA ALA A 42 -10.30 -7.15 28.94
C ALA A 42 -11.20 -8.00 29.85
N SER A 43 -12.49 -7.68 29.94
CA SER A 43 -13.47 -8.47 30.72
C SER A 43 -13.73 -9.87 30.14
N GLU A 44 -13.40 -10.09 28.87
CA GLU A 44 -13.67 -11.33 28.13
C GLU A 44 -12.39 -12.06 27.74
N CYS A 45 -11.24 -11.63 28.27
CA CYS A 45 -9.93 -12.17 27.91
C CYS A 45 -9.23 -12.76 29.14
N SER A 46 -8.79 -14.01 29.02
CA SER A 46 -7.86 -14.60 29.98
C SER A 46 -6.43 -14.46 29.48
N TRP A 47 -5.53 -14.17 30.42
CA TRP A 47 -4.11 -14.01 30.20
C TRP A 47 -3.37 -15.14 30.92
N ALA A 48 -2.45 -15.82 30.25
CA ALA A 48 -1.58 -16.82 30.86
C ALA A 48 -0.21 -16.88 30.16
N ALA A 49 0.85 -17.08 30.93
CA ALA A 49 2.17 -17.42 30.40
C ALA A 49 2.26 -18.93 30.17
N HIS A 50 2.93 -19.32 29.09
CA HIS A 50 3.21 -20.73 28.83
C HIS A 50 4.20 -21.28 29.85
N SER A 51 4.11 -22.58 30.16
CA SER A 51 5.00 -23.23 31.13
C SER A 51 6.39 -23.60 30.56
N ASP A 52 6.54 -23.58 29.24
CA ASP A 52 7.79 -23.85 28.52
C ASP A 52 8.26 -22.61 27.75
N LEU A 53 9.56 -22.37 27.78
CA LEU A 53 10.27 -21.32 27.06
C LEU A 53 10.29 -21.55 25.54
N CYS A 54 10.03 -22.78 25.09
CA CYS A 54 10.00 -23.13 23.66
C CYS A 54 11.30 -22.72 22.92
N GLY A 55 12.44 -22.70 23.63
CA GLY A 55 13.75 -22.32 23.09
C GLY A 55 14.05 -20.82 23.06
N SER A 56 13.21 -19.97 23.66
CA SER A 56 13.45 -18.53 23.85
C SER A 56 13.86 -18.21 25.28
N ASP A 57 14.30 -16.98 25.52
CA ASP A 57 14.48 -16.36 26.83
C ASP A 57 13.18 -15.73 27.37
N HIS A 58 12.09 -15.75 26.59
CA HIS A 58 10.75 -15.31 26.98
C HIS A 58 9.73 -16.47 26.94
N PHE A 59 8.85 -16.53 27.96
CA PHE A 59 7.70 -17.43 27.94
C PHE A 59 6.61 -16.87 27.02
N PRO A 60 6.09 -17.66 26.06
CA PRO A 60 4.97 -17.23 25.22
C PRO A 60 3.75 -16.84 26.05
N ILE A 61 3.13 -15.70 25.72
CA ILE A 61 1.88 -15.23 26.35
C ILE A 61 0.68 -15.65 25.50
N PHE A 62 -0.31 -16.24 26.15
CA PHE A 62 -1.60 -16.58 25.54
C PHE A 62 -2.70 -15.65 26.05
N LEU A 63 -3.40 -15.03 25.09
CA LEU A 63 -4.63 -14.28 25.32
C LEU A 63 -5.79 -15.10 24.76
N THR A 64 -6.64 -15.63 25.63
CA THR A 64 -7.79 -16.44 25.21
C THR A 64 -9.06 -15.63 25.41
N LEU A 65 -9.85 -15.45 24.34
CA LEU A 65 -11.16 -14.80 24.43
C LEU A 65 -12.20 -15.85 24.85
N THR A 66 -12.89 -15.61 25.97
CA THR A 66 -13.86 -16.54 26.54
C THR A 66 -15.28 -16.38 25.95
N SER A 67 -15.53 -15.33 25.18
CA SER A 67 -16.84 -15.07 24.57
C SER A 67 -16.98 -15.75 23.20
N ASN A 68 -18.09 -16.46 23.02
CA ASN A 68 -18.57 -16.82 21.70
C ASN A 68 -19.04 -15.55 21.00
N PHE A 69 -18.21 -14.98 20.12
CA PHE A 69 -18.57 -13.84 19.29
C PHE A 69 -19.90 -14.12 18.57
N SER A 70 -20.97 -13.45 19.01
CA SER A 70 -22.12 -13.26 18.14
C SER A 70 -21.69 -12.22 17.07
N PRO A 71 -21.98 -12.45 15.78
CA PRO A 71 -21.54 -11.57 14.71
C PRO A 71 -22.12 -10.17 14.92
N ASN A 72 -21.23 -9.24 15.29
CA ASN A 72 -21.34 -7.78 15.33
C ASN A 72 -22.68 -7.21 14.83
N VAL A 73 -23.54 -6.84 15.78
CA VAL A 73 -24.54 -5.80 15.54
C VAL A 73 -23.75 -4.53 15.24
N LYS A 74 -23.92 -3.94 14.04
CA LYS A 74 -23.33 -2.63 13.71
C LYS A 74 -23.76 -1.61 14.78
N THR A 75 -22.89 -1.28 15.72
CA THR A 75 -23.15 -0.25 16.72
C THR A 75 -23.02 1.11 16.03
N THR A 76 -24.15 1.74 15.74
CA THR A 76 -24.18 3.15 15.35
C THR A 76 -23.75 3.99 16.55
N SER A 77 -22.71 4.81 16.41
CA SER A 77 -22.23 5.68 17.49
C SER A 77 -23.11 6.94 17.61
N PHE A 78 -23.44 7.30 18.84
CA PHE A 78 -24.17 8.53 19.16
C PHE A 78 -23.40 9.78 18.74
N ASN A 79 -24.10 10.78 18.22
CA ASN A 79 -23.54 12.08 17.90
C ASN A 79 -23.82 13.06 19.04
N PHE A 80 -22.91 13.09 20.01
CA PHE A 80 -23.00 13.94 21.19
C PHE A 80 -22.96 15.44 20.89
N GLN A 81 -22.45 15.86 19.72
CA GLN A 81 -22.46 17.27 19.31
C GLN A 81 -23.85 17.78 18.92
N LYS A 82 -24.77 16.87 18.59
CA LYS A 82 -26.15 17.17 18.23
C LYS A 82 -27.16 16.65 19.25
N ALA A 83 -26.68 16.25 20.44
CA ALA A 83 -27.52 15.75 21.51
C ALA A 83 -28.38 16.88 22.10
N ASP A 84 -29.67 16.59 22.32
CA ASP A 84 -30.53 17.43 23.13
C ASP A 84 -30.42 16.99 24.60
N TRP A 85 -29.45 17.57 25.31
CA TRP A 85 -29.16 17.22 26.70
C TRP A 85 -30.28 17.61 27.68
N SER A 86 -31.05 18.67 27.37
CA SER A 86 -32.23 19.06 28.15
C SER A 86 -33.28 17.96 28.11
N PHE A 87 -33.64 17.52 26.90
CA PHE A 87 -34.64 16.49 26.70
C PHE A 87 -34.18 15.13 27.26
N PHE A 88 -32.90 14.80 27.12
CA PHE A 88 -32.31 13.61 27.75
C PHE A 88 -32.42 13.63 29.27
N GLY A 89 -32.11 14.77 29.90
CA GLY A 89 -32.17 14.94 31.34
C GLY A 89 -33.59 14.77 31.89
N ASP A 90 -34.58 15.33 31.21
CA ASP A 90 -35.99 15.20 31.57
C ASP A 90 -36.46 13.75 31.46
N LEU A 91 -36.08 13.04 30.39
CA LEU A 91 -36.39 11.62 30.21
C LEU A 91 -35.75 10.76 31.30
N CYS A 92 -34.50 11.02 31.67
CA CYS A 92 -33.81 10.28 32.74
C CYS A 92 -34.52 10.47 34.08
N ARG A 93 -34.93 11.70 34.41
CA ARG A 93 -35.65 12.01 35.67
C ARG A 93 -37.04 11.38 35.75
N LEU A 94 -37.68 11.16 34.59
CA LEU A 94 -39.00 10.53 34.51
C LEU A 94 -38.95 9.00 34.54
N SER A 95 -37.84 8.41 34.08
CA SER A 95 -37.75 6.97 33.83
C SER A 95 -36.86 6.21 34.81
N LEU A 96 -35.87 6.88 35.40
CA LEU A 96 -34.94 6.32 36.38
C LEU A 96 -35.46 6.62 37.79
N ASP A 97 -35.55 5.58 38.61
CA ASP A 97 -35.89 5.65 40.03
C ASP A 97 -34.72 5.10 40.84
N ASP A 98 -34.36 5.74 41.95
CA ASP A 98 -33.25 5.33 42.81
C ASP A 98 -33.51 3.96 43.48
N SER A 99 -34.75 3.45 43.40
CA SER A 99 -35.16 2.13 43.88
C SER A 99 -34.82 0.97 42.94
N MET A 100 -34.32 1.23 41.72
CA MET A 100 -34.05 0.19 40.72
C MET A 100 -32.81 -0.65 41.08
N ALA A 101 -33.03 -1.78 41.74
CA ALA A 101 -31.97 -2.72 42.16
C ALA A 101 -31.36 -3.53 41.00
N ASP A 102 -32.00 -3.54 39.82
CA ASP A 102 -31.59 -4.34 38.66
C ASP A 102 -30.82 -3.49 37.64
N ILE A 103 -29.53 -3.76 37.50
CA ILE A 103 -28.61 -3.07 36.59
C ILE A 103 -29.02 -3.25 35.13
N GLU A 104 -29.62 -4.38 34.75
CA GLU A 104 -30.09 -4.58 33.36
C GLU A 104 -31.30 -3.70 33.03
N GLN A 105 -32.20 -3.51 33.99
CA GLN A 105 -33.34 -2.59 33.84
C GLN A 105 -32.90 -1.13 33.84
N PHE A 106 -31.91 -0.78 34.65
CA PHE A 106 -31.34 0.55 34.65
C PHE A 106 -30.67 0.88 33.31
N THR A 107 -29.81 -0.01 32.82
CA THR A 107 -29.08 0.20 31.56
C THR A 107 -30.00 0.24 30.35
N SER A 108 -31.06 -0.58 30.30
CA SER A 108 -32.02 -0.55 29.19
C SER A 108 -32.79 0.77 29.13
N LYS A 109 -33.32 1.26 30.26
CA LYS A 109 -34.02 2.55 30.32
C LYS A 109 -33.12 3.75 29.99
N LEU A 110 -31.87 3.72 30.47
CA LEU A 110 -30.88 4.76 30.16
C LEU A 110 -30.55 4.78 28.65
N LEU A 111 -30.39 3.60 28.05
CA LEU A 111 -30.14 3.48 26.61
C LEU A 111 -31.34 3.94 25.77
N ASP A 112 -32.56 3.70 26.23
CA ASP A 112 -33.76 4.15 25.53
C ASP A 112 -33.91 5.68 25.61
N ALA A 113 -33.65 6.29 26.77
CA ALA A 113 -33.59 7.74 26.90
C ALA A 113 -32.52 8.35 25.97
N ALA A 114 -31.34 7.72 25.88
CA ALA A 114 -30.26 8.16 24.99
C ALA A 114 -30.63 8.02 23.51
N ARG A 115 -31.30 6.93 23.12
CA ARG A 115 -31.78 6.71 21.74
C ARG A 115 -32.83 7.72 21.29
N SER A 116 -33.67 8.19 22.21
CA SER A 116 -34.72 9.17 21.92
C SER A 116 -34.20 10.61 21.82
N SER A 117 -33.08 10.93 22.47
CA SER A 117 -32.58 12.31 22.62
C SER A 117 -31.28 12.59 21.86
N ILE A 118 -30.49 11.55 21.55
CA ILE A 118 -29.19 11.70 20.91
C ILE A 118 -29.24 11.10 19.49
N PRO A 119 -29.09 11.92 18.44
CA PRO A 119 -29.07 11.41 17.08
C PRO A 119 -27.79 10.61 16.82
N PHE A 120 -27.86 9.58 15.98
CA PHE A 120 -26.68 8.82 15.55
C PHE A 120 -25.89 9.58 14.47
N HIS A 121 -24.59 9.31 14.36
CA HIS A 121 -23.81 9.74 13.20
C HIS A 121 -24.47 9.21 11.92
N LYS A 122 -24.83 10.10 10.98
CA LYS A 122 -25.21 9.67 9.63
C LYS A 122 -24.00 8.97 9.05
N GLY A 123 -24.11 7.67 8.78
CA GLY A 123 -23.01 6.81 8.35
C GLY A 123 -22.12 7.53 7.35
N THR A 124 -21.00 8.07 7.83
CA THR A 124 -19.95 8.61 6.98
C THR A 124 -19.58 7.45 6.08
N LYS A 125 -19.58 7.64 4.75
CA LYS A 125 -19.04 6.63 3.83
C LYS A 125 -17.62 6.36 4.30
N CYS A 126 -17.42 5.31 5.12
CA CYS A 126 -16.11 4.82 5.42
C CYS A 126 -15.46 4.62 4.06
N LYS A 127 -14.34 5.31 3.81
CA LYS A 127 -13.47 4.90 2.71
C LYS A 127 -13.26 3.42 2.95
N THR A 128 -13.81 2.61 2.06
CA THR A 128 -13.83 1.17 2.17
C THR A 128 -12.38 0.76 2.31
N GLN A 129 -11.94 0.47 3.55
CA GLN A 129 -10.58 0.03 3.76
C GLN A 129 -10.53 -1.34 3.13
N VAL A 130 -9.89 -1.40 1.96
CA VAL A 130 -9.61 -2.66 1.28
C VAL A 130 -8.90 -3.54 2.31
N PRO A 131 -9.50 -4.67 2.70
CA PRO A 131 -8.96 -5.43 3.83
C PRO A 131 -7.53 -5.85 3.57
N ARG A 132 -6.65 -5.76 4.57
CA ARG A 132 -5.25 -6.19 4.43
C ARG A 132 -5.12 -7.63 3.90
N PHE A 133 -6.05 -8.50 4.30
CA PHE A 133 -6.19 -9.85 3.77
C PHE A 133 -6.24 -9.89 2.24
N THR A 134 -6.96 -8.97 1.60
CA THR A 134 -7.07 -8.99 0.13
C THR A 134 -5.75 -8.64 -0.53
N GLN A 135 -4.91 -7.76 0.02
CA GLN A 135 -3.64 -7.38 -0.61
C GLN A 135 -2.65 -8.55 -0.69
N GLU A 136 -2.40 -9.23 0.43
CA GLU A 136 -1.44 -10.34 0.50
C GLU A 136 -1.96 -11.60 -0.21
N PHE A 137 -3.26 -11.88 -0.09
CA PHE A 137 -3.87 -13.01 -0.77
C PHE A 137 -3.92 -12.82 -2.29
N ARG A 138 -4.25 -11.60 -2.73
CA ARG A 138 -4.34 -11.28 -4.16
C ARG A 138 -2.99 -11.27 -4.83
N SER A 139 -1.91 -10.82 -4.19
CA SER A 139 -0.58 -10.85 -4.82
C SER A 139 -0.19 -12.27 -5.27
N LYS A 140 -0.54 -13.29 -4.46
CA LYS A 140 -0.30 -14.71 -4.77
C LYS A 140 -1.19 -15.23 -5.90
N LEU A 141 -2.48 -14.90 -5.88
CA LEU A 141 -3.42 -15.30 -6.94
C LEU A 141 -3.07 -14.62 -8.27
N ASP A 142 -2.78 -13.33 -8.22
CA ASP A 142 -2.54 -12.50 -9.40
C ASP A 142 -1.29 -12.96 -10.15
N TYR A 143 -0.24 -13.41 -9.45
CA TYR A 143 1.01 -13.90 -10.04
C TYR A 143 0.80 -15.01 -11.08
N GLY A 144 -0.03 -16.02 -10.77
CA GLY A 144 -0.29 -17.16 -11.66
C GLY A 144 -1.52 -17.02 -12.55
N SER A 145 -2.31 -15.95 -12.38
CA SER A 145 -3.65 -15.79 -12.98
C SER A 145 -3.68 -15.91 -14.50
N VAL A 146 -2.61 -15.50 -15.17
CA VAL A 146 -2.46 -15.59 -16.63
C VAL A 146 -2.43 -17.05 -17.09
N VAL A 147 -1.80 -17.94 -16.32
CA VAL A 147 -1.65 -19.36 -16.65
C VAL A 147 -2.90 -20.14 -16.25
N TYR A 148 -3.25 -20.15 -14.96
CA TYR A 148 -4.35 -20.96 -14.47
C TYR A 148 -5.74 -20.39 -14.82
N GLY A 149 -5.82 -19.13 -15.28
CA GLY A 149 -7.10 -18.52 -15.67
C GLY A 149 -7.83 -19.27 -16.79
N SER A 150 -7.14 -20.16 -17.51
CA SER A 150 -7.72 -21.01 -18.57
C SER A 150 -8.33 -22.30 -18.03
N ALA A 151 -8.23 -22.55 -16.72
CA ALA A 151 -8.81 -23.71 -16.08
C ALA A 151 -10.33 -23.68 -16.14
N LYS A 152 -10.94 -24.87 -16.08
CA LYS A 152 -12.41 -25.02 -16.07
C LYS A 152 -13.03 -24.27 -14.89
N LYS A 153 -14.22 -23.67 -15.10
CA LYS A 153 -14.95 -22.91 -14.08
C LYS A 153 -15.13 -23.64 -12.75
N HIS A 154 -15.28 -24.98 -12.76
CA HIS A 154 -15.42 -25.74 -11.51
C HIS A 154 -14.13 -25.77 -10.67
N VAL A 155 -12.96 -25.70 -11.30
CA VAL A 155 -11.66 -25.62 -10.59
C VAL A 155 -11.47 -24.22 -10.03
N LEU A 156 -11.83 -23.18 -10.81
CA LEU A 156 -11.74 -21.79 -10.37
C LEU A 156 -12.69 -21.47 -9.20
N ARG A 157 -13.83 -22.17 -9.10
CA ARG A 157 -14.78 -22.00 -7.99
C ARG A 157 -14.15 -22.22 -6.60
N ALA A 158 -13.15 -23.10 -6.48
CA ALA A 158 -12.44 -23.29 -5.22
C ALA A 158 -11.73 -22.00 -4.75
N LEU A 159 -11.14 -21.25 -5.69
CA LEU A 159 -10.48 -19.97 -5.40
C LEU A 159 -11.51 -18.88 -5.06
N ASP A 160 -12.64 -18.87 -5.77
CA ASP A 160 -13.72 -17.92 -5.51
C ASP A 160 -14.31 -18.13 -4.09
N LEU A 161 -14.47 -19.38 -3.65
CA LEU A 161 -14.93 -19.72 -2.29
C LEU A 161 -13.99 -19.16 -1.22
N ILE A 162 -12.67 -19.38 -1.36
CA ILE A 162 -11.68 -18.86 -0.41
C ILE A 162 -11.70 -17.33 -0.40
N HIS A 163 -11.79 -16.70 -1.56
CA HIS A 163 -11.85 -15.24 -1.66
C HIS A 163 -13.11 -14.66 -1.01
N HIS A 164 -14.28 -15.25 -1.27
CA HIS A 164 -15.54 -14.79 -0.65
C HIS A 164 -15.52 -15.00 0.87
N GLN A 165 -14.99 -16.14 1.33
CA GLN A 165 -14.85 -16.40 2.75
C GLN A 165 -13.93 -15.38 3.42
N GLY A 166 -12.81 -15.07 2.78
CA GLY A 166 -11.89 -14.04 3.24
C GLY A 166 -12.52 -12.64 3.29
N LEU A 167 -13.29 -12.27 2.27
CA LEU A 167 -14.06 -11.01 2.28
C LEU A 167 -15.09 -10.97 3.41
N ARG A 168 -15.77 -12.10 3.69
CA ARG A 168 -16.73 -12.17 4.80
C ARG A 168 -16.06 -11.98 6.16
N ILE A 169 -14.94 -12.66 6.40
CA ILE A 169 -14.18 -12.53 7.64
C ILE A 169 -13.69 -11.08 7.80
N ALA A 170 -13.11 -10.53 6.73
CA ALA A 170 -12.58 -9.18 6.72
C ALA A 170 -13.64 -8.08 6.94
N LEU A 171 -14.82 -8.23 6.34
CA LEU A 171 -15.93 -7.27 6.47
C LEU A 171 -16.82 -7.54 7.70
N GLY A 172 -16.62 -8.65 8.42
CA GLY A 172 -17.55 -9.11 9.44
C GLY A 172 -18.95 -9.44 8.89
N ALA A 173 -19.05 -9.84 7.62
CA ALA A 173 -20.32 -10.10 6.96
C ALA A 173 -20.87 -11.50 7.26
N PHE A 174 -22.21 -11.63 7.34
CA PHE A 174 -22.86 -12.91 7.55
C PHE A 174 -22.46 -13.95 6.51
N ARG A 175 -22.50 -15.24 6.87
CA ARG A 175 -22.26 -16.36 5.94
C ARG A 175 -23.22 -16.36 4.74
N THR A 176 -24.43 -15.83 4.95
CA THR A 176 -25.50 -15.73 3.95
C THR A 176 -25.47 -14.45 3.13
N SER A 177 -24.59 -13.49 3.42
CA SER A 177 -24.56 -12.21 2.68
C SER A 177 -24.34 -12.44 1.17
N PRO A 178 -25.06 -11.74 0.29
CA PRO A 178 -24.87 -11.89 -1.16
C PRO A 178 -23.46 -11.48 -1.61
N ILE A 179 -22.87 -12.23 -2.56
CA ILE A 179 -21.50 -11.99 -3.05
C ILE A 179 -21.35 -10.60 -3.68
N LYS A 180 -22.35 -10.14 -4.46
CA LYS A 180 -22.33 -8.80 -5.06
C LYS A 180 -22.29 -7.69 -4.01
N SER A 181 -22.98 -7.88 -2.89
CA SER A 181 -22.94 -6.94 -1.76
C SER A 181 -21.57 -6.94 -1.09
N LEU A 182 -20.90 -8.10 -0.96
CA LEU A 182 -19.53 -8.15 -0.45
C LEU A 182 -18.55 -7.37 -1.33
N TYR A 183 -18.66 -7.49 -2.65
CA TYR A 183 -17.82 -6.74 -3.57
C TYR A 183 -18.06 -5.22 -3.47
N ALA A 184 -19.32 -4.79 -3.41
CA ALA A 184 -19.66 -3.38 -3.24
C ALA A 184 -19.15 -2.82 -1.89
N GLU A 185 -19.33 -3.59 -0.81
CA GLU A 185 -18.90 -3.22 0.54
C GLU A 185 -17.40 -3.37 0.78
N ALA A 186 -16.67 -4.13 -0.04
CA ALA A 186 -15.20 -4.19 0.00
C ALA A 186 -14.53 -3.18 -0.95
N GLY A 187 -15.29 -2.60 -1.89
CA GLY A 187 -14.72 -1.83 -3.00
C GLY A 187 -13.91 -2.70 -3.98
N GLU A 188 -14.24 -3.99 -4.09
CA GLU A 188 -13.45 -4.98 -4.82
C GLU A 188 -14.21 -5.58 -6.01
N SER A 189 -13.47 -5.93 -7.07
CA SER A 189 -14.02 -6.68 -8.21
C SER A 189 -13.87 -8.19 -8.03
N SER A 190 -14.67 -8.98 -8.73
CA SER A 190 -14.54 -10.44 -8.67
C SER A 190 -13.20 -10.94 -9.22
N LEU A 191 -12.74 -12.09 -8.73
CA LEU A 191 -11.50 -12.71 -9.22
C LEU A 191 -11.53 -12.98 -10.73
N GLU A 192 -12.71 -13.22 -11.31
CA GLU A 192 -12.85 -13.36 -12.76
C GLU A 192 -12.42 -12.08 -13.48
N HIS A 193 -12.95 -10.93 -13.07
CA HIS A 193 -12.58 -9.64 -13.66
C HIS A 193 -11.09 -9.34 -13.48
N TRP A 194 -10.51 -9.72 -12.34
CA TRP A 194 -9.07 -9.56 -12.12
C TRP A 194 -8.22 -10.42 -13.05
N ARG A 195 -8.55 -11.71 -13.19
CA ARG A 195 -7.87 -12.62 -14.14
C ARG A 195 -7.93 -12.07 -15.56
N ILE A 196 -9.09 -11.55 -15.98
CA ILE A 196 -9.28 -10.93 -17.29
C ILE A 196 -8.37 -9.71 -17.45
N LYS A 197 -8.39 -8.79 -16.48
CA LYS A 197 -7.58 -7.57 -16.50
C LYS A 197 -6.09 -7.89 -16.59
N LEU A 198 -5.61 -8.83 -15.77
CA LEU A 198 -4.20 -9.23 -15.73
C LEU A 198 -3.77 -9.92 -17.02
N ALA A 199 -4.61 -10.82 -17.56
CA ALA A 199 -4.36 -11.47 -18.84
C ALA A 199 -4.29 -10.44 -19.99
N SER A 200 -5.21 -9.47 -20.04
CA SER A 200 -5.18 -8.41 -21.05
C SER A 200 -3.93 -7.54 -20.92
N ASN A 201 -3.58 -7.11 -19.70
CA ASN A 201 -2.36 -6.32 -19.46
C ASN A 201 -1.10 -7.08 -19.89
N TYR A 202 -1.04 -8.38 -19.60
CA TYR A 202 0.07 -9.23 -20.00
C TYR A 202 0.20 -9.32 -21.53
N VAL A 203 -0.90 -9.55 -22.25
CA VAL A 203 -0.89 -9.61 -23.73
C VAL A 203 -0.52 -8.27 -24.35
N LEU A 204 -1.05 -7.16 -23.83
CA LEU A 204 -0.68 -5.81 -24.29
C LEU A 204 0.82 -5.54 -24.06
N LYS A 205 1.35 -5.94 -22.90
CA LYS A 205 2.78 -5.82 -22.58
C LYS A 205 3.64 -6.69 -23.50
N LEU A 206 3.23 -7.94 -23.76
CA LEU A 206 3.92 -8.79 -24.71
C LEU A 206 3.94 -8.16 -26.10
N LYS A 207 2.84 -7.54 -26.55
CA LYS A 207 2.79 -6.87 -27.86
C LYS A 207 3.80 -5.73 -27.96
N SER A 208 4.03 -4.99 -26.87
CA SER A 208 5.07 -3.96 -26.81
C SER A 208 6.51 -4.54 -26.80
N LEU A 209 6.69 -5.83 -26.58
CA LEU A 209 7.99 -6.48 -26.38
C LEU A 209 8.25 -7.57 -27.44
N PRO A 210 8.55 -7.20 -28.70
CA PRO A 210 8.72 -8.16 -29.78
C PRO A 210 9.91 -9.11 -29.58
N ARG A 211 10.92 -8.71 -28.79
CA ARG A 211 12.09 -9.55 -28.47
C ARG A 211 11.82 -10.61 -27.39
N ASN A 212 10.65 -10.60 -26.76
CA ASN A 212 10.32 -11.58 -25.73
C ASN A 212 10.09 -12.96 -26.38
N PRO A 213 10.66 -14.06 -25.86
CA PRO A 213 10.44 -15.40 -26.40
C PRO A 213 8.95 -15.80 -26.43
N CYS A 214 8.14 -15.28 -25.50
CA CYS A 214 6.70 -15.52 -25.50
C CYS A 214 5.92 -14.70 -26.54
N HIS A 215 6.53 -13.71 -27.21
CA HIS A 215 5.85 -12.91 -28.23
C HIS A 215 5.50 -13.78 -29.45
N GLU A 216 6.48 -14.52 -29.96
CA GLU A 216 6.32 -15.43 -31.10
C GLU A 216 5.23 -16.48 -30.82
N VAL A 217 5.31 -17.16 -29.68
CA VAL A 217 4.35 -18.20 -29.27
C VAL A 217 2.90 -17.67 -29.16
N VAL A 218 2.72 -16.41 -28.76
CA VAL A 218 1.40 -15.81 -28.49
C VAL A 218 0.80 -15.15 -29.73
N PHE A 219 1.62 -14.58 -30.62
CA PHE A 219 1.15 -13.78 -31.76
C PHE A 219 1.41 -14.41 -33.13
N GLU A 220 2.37 -15.32 -33.27
CA GLU A 220 2.74 -15.97 -34.54
C GLU A 220 2.19 -17.40 -34.67
N ALA A 221 1.73 -18.00 -33.56
CA ALA A 221 0.99 -19.26 -33.61
C ALA A 221 -0.35 -19.08 -34.36
N PRO A 222 -0.63 -19.90 -35.40
CA PRO A 222 -1.88 -19.79 -36.14
C PRO A 222 -3.09 -19.98 -35.20
N LEU A 223 -4.00 -19.02 -35.18
CA LEU A 223 -5.29 -19.14 -34.47
C LEU A 223 -6.09 -20.38 -34.96
N SER A 224 -5.78 -20.89 -36.14
CA SER A 224 -6.34 -22.11 -36.75
C SER A 224 -5.86 -23.42 -36.10
N ASP A 225 -4.70 -23.44 -35.44
CA ASP A 225 -4.12 -24.65 -34.85
C ASP A 225 -4.71 -24.98 -33.47
N PHE A 226 -5.49 -24.06 -32.92
CA PHE A 226 -6.26 -24.27 -31.70
C PHE A 226 -7.71 -24.56 -32.12
N PRO A 227 -8.07 -25.83 -32.36
CA PRO A 227 -9.44 -26.15 -32.70
C PRO A 227 -10.35 -25.57 -31.63
N ALA A 228 -11.41 -24.89 -32.06
CA ALA A 228 -12.53 -24.49 -31.21
C ALA A 228 -13.26 -25.75 -30.73
N ASN A 229 -12.57 -26.58 -29.93
CA ASN A 229 -13.17 -27.71 -29.28
C ASN A 229 -14.08 -27.10 -28.21
N THR A 230 -15.39 -27.18 -28.45
CA THR A 230 -16.45 -26.51 -27.69
C THR A 230 -16.50 -26.90 -26.21
N LYS A 231 -15.65 -27.84 -25.77
CA LYS A 231 -15.53 -28.35 -24.40
C LYS A 231 -14.35 -27.78 -23.60
N SER A 232 -13.43 -27.04 -24.22
CA SER A 232 -12.27 -26.41 -23.56
C SER A 232 -12.36 -24.90 -23.60
N GLU A 233 -11.96 -24.24 -22.50
CA GLU A 233 -11.83 -22.79 -22.45
C GLU A 233 -10.78 -22.34 -23.50
N PRO A 234 -11.04 -21.23 -24.24
CA PRO A 234 -10.12 -20.72 -25.24
C PRO A 234 -8.75 -20.40 -24.64
N ASN A 235 -7.70 -20.56 -25.45
CA ASN A 235 -6.34 -20.22 -25.05
C ASN A 235 -6.20 -18.74 -24.63
N LEU A 236 -5.08 -18.40 -23.99
CA LEU A 236 -4.82 -17.05 -23.46
C LEU A 236 -5.02 -15.97 -24.53
N VAL A 237 -4.60 -16.25 -25.76
CA VAL A 237 -4.67 -15.35 -26.91
C VAL A 237 -6.13 -15.12 -27.29
N ALA A 238 -6.84 -16.18 -27.70
CA ALA A 238 -8.22 -16.10 -28.16
C ALA A 238 -9.13 -15.42 -27.13
N ARG A 239 -9.01 -15.78 -25.84
CA ARG A 239 -9.86 -15.21 -24.79
C ARG A 239 -9.57 -13.73 -24.49
N THR A 240 -8.35 -13.25 -24.72
CA THR A 240 -7.96 -11.86 -24.45
C THR A 240 -8.17 -10.98 -25.68
N PHE A 241 -7.87 -11.50 -26.87
CA PHE A 241 -8.04 -10.77 -28.14
C PHE A 241 -9.49 -10.36 -28.37
N GLU A 242 -10.45 -11.26 -28.14
CA GLU A 242 -11.87 -10.92 -28.24
C GLU A 242 -12.25 -9.78 -27.28
N ARG A 243 -11.73 -9.82 -26.05
CA ARG A 243 -12.00 -8.81 -25.02
C ARG A 243 -11.32 -7.48 -25.32
N ILE A 244 -10.09 -7.48 -25.83
CA ILE A 244 -9.35 -6.28 -26.26
C ILE A 244 -10.06 -5.64 -27.45
N LYS A 245 -10.56 -6.43 -28.40
CA LYS A 245 -11.38 -5.98 -29.53
C LYS A 245 -12.68 -5.34 -29.03
N ASN A 246 -13.38 -5.98 -28.09
CA ASN A 246 -14.60 -5.45 -27.47
C ASN A 246 -14.34 -4.15 -26.69
N ALA A 247 -13.16 -4.03 -26.07
CA ALA A 247 -12.70 -2.80 -25.40
C ALA A 247 -12.26 -1.69 -26.38
N LYS A 248 -12.34 -1.93 -27.71
CA LYS A 248 -11.97 -0.98 -28.77
C LYS A 248 -10.50 -0.49 -28.70
N ILE A 249 -9.60 -1.28 -28.11
CA ILE A 249 -8.18 -0.95 -28.04
C ILE A 249 -7.51 -1.37 -29.36
N LYS A 250 -6.95 -0.41 -30.09
CA LYS A 250 -6.19 -0.69 -31.32
C LYS A 250 -4.78 -1.14 -30.97
N LEU A 251 -4.49 -2.43 -31.20
CA LEU A 251 -3.18 -3.03 -30.95
C LEU A 251 -2.03 -2.43 -31.78
N ILE A 252 -2.34 -1.75 -32.89
CA ILE A 252 -1.38 -1.09 -33.79
C ILE A 252 -0.77 0.16 -33.14
N THR A 253 -1.43 0.75 -32.15
CA THR A 253 -1.01 2.00 -31.49
C THR A 253 -0.08 1.79 -30.30
N ILE A 254 0.36 0.55 -30.05
CA ILE A 254 1.20 0.22 -28.90
C ILE A 254 2.67 0.39 -29.31
N ASP A 255 3.36 1.34 -28.67
CA ASP A 255 4.78 1.59 -28.89
C ASP A 255 5.62 0.35 -28.48
N ASN A 256 6.61 0.00 -29.30
CA ASN A 256 7.56 -1.05 -28.96
C ASN A 256 8.49 -0.57 -27.84
N LEU A 257 8.46 -1.26 -26.71
CA LEU A 257 9.38 -1.03 -25.61
C LEU A 257 10.73 -1.69 -25.92
N HIS A 258 11.78 -0.88 -25.95
CA HIS A 258 13.14 -1.38 -26.05
C HIS A 258 13.66 -1.76 -24.66
N VAL A 259 13.84 -3.06 -24.41
CA VAL A 259 14.55 -3.51 -23.20
C VAL A 259 16.04 -3.42 -23.47
N GLN A 260 16.77 -2.71 -22.62
CA GLN A 260 18.23 -2.66 -22.71
C GLN A 260 18.81 -4.02 -22.34
N CYS A 261 19.71 -4.51 -23.20
CA CYS A 261 20.62 -5.60 -22.90
C CYS A 261 22.05 -5.02 -22.90
N PRO A 262 22.91 -5.38 -21.94
CA PRO A 262 22.67 -6.34 -20.86
C PRO A 262 21.64 -5.83 -19.83
N PRO A 263 20.91 -6.72 -19.13
CA PRO A 263 20.00 -6.32 -18.08
C PRO A 263 20.67 -5.48 -16.98
N PRO A 264 19.92 -4.66 -16.23
CA PRO A 264 20.47 -3.74 -15.22
C PRO A 264 21.25 -4.42 -14.09
N TRP A 265 21.05 -5.71 -13.87
CA TRP A 265 21.75 -6.51 -12.86
C TRP A 265 23.03 -7.16 -13.37
N GLU A 266 23.34 -7.04 -14.67
CA GLU A 266 24.65 -7.40 -15.21
C GLU A 266 25.64 -6.28 -14.82
N GLU A 267 26.73 -6.67 -14.17
CA GLU A 267 27.55 -5.79 -13.33
C GLU A 267 28.02 -4.51 -14.03
N HIS A 268 27.40 -3.39 -13.67
CA HIS A 268 27.97 -2.06 -13.86
C HIS A 268 28.22 -1.48 -12.46
N THR A 269 29.47 -1.54 -12.00
CA THR A 269 29.85 -0.94 -10.73
C THR A 269 29.99 0.57 -10.90
N PHE A 270 28.91 1.30 -10.62
CA PHE A 270 28.96 2.76 -10.50
C PHE A 270 29.37 3.13 -9.09
N ASN A 271 30.44 3.91 -8.94
CA ASN A 271 30.81 4.50 -7.66
C ASN A 271 29.93 5.74 -7.42
N VAL A 272 28.79 5.55 -6.74
CA VAL A 272 27.84 6.62 -6.44
C VAL A 272 28.03 7.10 -5.00
N ASP A 273 28.39 8.37 -4.84
CA ASP A 273 28.47 8.99 -3.52
C ASP A 273 27.07 9.46 -3.06
N ILE A 274 26.46 8.70 -2.15
CA ILE A 274 25.15 9.00 -1.54
C ILE A 274 25.26 9.65 -0.15
N PHE A 275 26.42 10.24 0.20
CA PHE A 275 26.66 10.80 1.53
C PHE A 275 25.52 11.74 2.00
N LEU A 276 25.06 12.64 1.13
CA LEU A 276 24.02 13.62 1.49
C LEU A 276 22.64 12.99 1.75
N MET A 277 22.33 11.84 1.16
CA MET A 277 21.08 11.13 1.43
C MET A 277 21.02 10.54 2.84
N LYS A 278 22.19 10.23 3.44
CA LYS A 278 22.27 9.63 4.78
C LYS A 278 22.08 10.66 5.91
N GLN A 279 22.15 11.95 5.62
CA GLN A 279 21.92 13.00 6.63
C GLN A 279 20.41 13.13 6.90
N LYS A 280 19.99 12.88 8.16
CA LYS A 280 18.58 13.02 8.57
C LYS A 280 18.12 14.46 8.34
N LYS A 281 16.90 14.62 7.80
CA LYS A 281 16.18 15.89 7.59
C LYS A 281 15.82 16.62 8.90
N LYS A 282 16.77 16.86 9.80
CA LYS A 282 16.63 17.96 10.78
C LYS A 282 16.93 19.25 10.02
N ILE A 283 16.08 20.25 10.24
CA ILE A 283 15.98 21.52 9.52
C ILE A 283 17.35 21.93 8.94
N PRO A 284 17.53 21.94 7.61
CA PRO A 284 18.81 22.31 7.03
C PRO A 284 19.03 23.79 7.25
N VAL A 285 19.95 24.12 8.16
CA VAL A 285 20.52 25.46 8.25
C VAL A 285 21.21 25.72 6.91
N LYS A 286 20.90 26.83 6.24
CA LYS A 286 21.47 27.22 4.93
C LYS A 286 23.00 27.02 4.87
N LEU A 287 23.67 27.35 5.97
CA LEU A 287 25.11 27.22 6.17
C LEU A 287 25.62 25.76 6.01
N LEU A 288 24.85 24.77 6.46
CA LEU A 288 25.21 23.36 6.36
C LEU A 288 25.10 22.85 4.92
N ILE A 289 24.16 23.37 4.13
CA ILE A 289 24.05 23.04 2.70
C ILE A 289 25.24 23.64 1.95
N GLU A 290 25.59 24.89 2.23
CA GLU A 290 26.73 25.58 1.61
C GLU A 290 28.04 24.85 1.94
N GLU A 291 28.29 24.51 3.20
CA GLU A 291 29.47 23.75 3.63
C GLU A 291 29.57 22.39 2.90
N ASN A 292 28.47 21.64 2.86
CA ASN A 292 28.43 20.36 2.16
C ASN A 292 28.68 20.51 0.65
N PHE A 293 28.16 21.56 0.03
CA PHE A 293 28.39 21.86 -1.38
C PHE A 293 29.86 22.15 -1.66
N PHE A 294 30.50 23.02 -0.85
CA PHE A 294 31.93 23.31 -0.99
C PHE A 294 32.79 22.06 -0.84
N ARG A 295 32.46 21.19 0.12
CA ARG A 295 33.20 19.94 0.32
C ARG A 295 33.08 18.97 -0.85
N ILE A 296 31.93 18.93 -1.53
CA ILE A 296 31.75 18.14 -2.75
C ILE A 296 32.57 18.73 -3.89
N ASN A 297 32.52 20.06 -4.05
CA ASN A 297 33.27 20.76 -5.08
C ASN A 297 34.79 20.56 -4.91
N GLU A 298 35.29 20.57 -3.66
CA GLU A 298 36.69 20.28 -3.35
C GLU A 298 37.05 18.81 -3.64
N LYS A 299 36.19 17.86 -3.24
CA LYS A 299 36.41 16.42 -3.47
C LYS A 299 36.45 16.06 -4.96
N PHE A 300 35.68 16.76 -5.78
CA PHE A 300 35.53 16.46 -7.21
C PHE A 300 36.05 17.59 -8.12
N SER A 301 37.07 18.34 -7.70
CA SER A 301 37.60 19.51 -8.42
C SER A 301 38.03 19.28 -9.88
N ASN A 302 38.36 18.04 -10.24
CA ASN A 302 38.79 17.65 -11.59
C ASN A 302 37.65 17.04 -12.44
N HIS A 303 36.39 17.21 -12.03
CA HIS A 303 35.22 16.67 -12.72
C HIS A 303 34.36 17.79 -13.28
N TYR A 304 33.56 17.47 -14.30
CA TYR A 304 32.59 18.41 -14.87
C TYR A 304 31.36 18.51 -13.97
N ASP A 305 30.96 19.75 -13.68
CA ASP A 305 29.67 20.02 -13.05
C ASP A 305 28.54 19.90 -14.08
N VAL A 306 27.51 19.12 -13.75
CA VAL A 306 26.29 19.04 -14.58
C VAL A 306 25.06 19.05 -13.68
N PHE A 307 24.10 19.89 -14.04
CA PHE A 307 22.87 20.06 -13.29
C PHE A 307 21.67 19.58 -14.10
N THR A 308 20.81 18.78 -13.48
CA THR A 308 19.58 18.29 -14.09
C THR A 308 18.37 18.77 -13.30
N ASP A 309 17.32 19.18 -13.99
CA ASP A 309 16.06 19.54 -13.35
C ASP A 309 14.85 19.03 -14.15
N GLY A 310 13.84 18.58 -13.42
CA GLY A 310 12.57 18.09 -13.94
C GLY A 310 11.44 18.98 -13.44
N SER A 311 10.72 19.61 -14.36
CA SER A 311 9.60 20.50 -14.04
C SER A 311 8.26 19.93 -14.49
N LYS A 312 7.24 20.14 -13.67
CA LYS A 312 5.85 19.80 -13.99
C LYS A 312 4.95 20.97 -13.62
N LEU A 313 4.17 21.42 -14.59
CA LEU A 313 3.12 22.40 -14.41
C LEU A 313 1.82 21.80 -14.94
N GLU A 314 0.92 21.45 -14.02
CA GLU A 314 -0.34 20.77 -14.35
C GLU A 314 -0.10 19.48 -15.18
N GLU A 315 -0.52 19.47 -16.44
CA GLU A 315 -0.34 18.38 -17.40
C GLU A 315 0.99 18.47 -18.16
N LYS A 316 1.65 19.63 -18.19
CA LYS A 316 2.86 19.86 -18.98
C LYS A 316 4.11 19.48 -18.19
N VAL A 317 5.00 18.72 -18.81
CA VAL A 317 6.20 18.20 -18.19
C VAL A 317 7.41 18.47 -19.06
N ALA A 318 8.50 18.96 -18.47
CA ALA A 318 9.74 19.27 -19.15
C ALA A 318 10.96 18.86 -18.31
N ALA A 319 12.04 18.52 -18.99
CA ALA A 319 13.31 18.15 -18.38
C ALA A 319 14.44 18.98 -18.97
N ALA A 320 15.45 19.30 -18.18
CA ALA A 320 16.62 20.05 -18.62
C ALA A 320 17.92 19.49 -18.04
N ALA A 321 18.99 19.64 -18.81
CA ALA A 321 20.37 19.37 -18.43
C ALA A 321 21.20 20.62 -18.75
N TYR A 322 21.91 21.14 -17.75
CA TYR A 322 22.71 22.36 -17.84
C TYR A 322 24.18 22.05 -17.56
N PHE A 323 25.05 22.47 -18.49
CA PHE A 323 26.49 22.33 -18.42
C PHE A 323 27.10 23.73 -18.24
N PRO A 324 27.55 24.12 -17.03
CA PRO A 324 28.09 25.45 -16.76
C PRO A 324 29.34 25.77 -17.59
N GLU A 325 30.23 24.80 -17.76
CA GLU A 325 31.49 24.96 -18.52
C GLU A 325 31.27 24.98 -20.04
N HIS A 326 30.16 24.40 -20.51
CA HIS A 326 29.80 24.34 -21.93
C HIS A 326 28.31 24.66 -22.14
N PRO A 327 27.89 25.93 -22.00
CA PRO A 327 26.49 26.33 -22.07
C PRO A 327 25.81 25.90 -23.38
N ASP A 328 26.53 25.91 -24.50
CA ASP A 328 26.05 25.50 -25.83
C ASP A 328 25.58 24.04 -25.91
N ARG A 329 26.00 23.21 -24.96
CA ARG A 329 25.60 21.78 -24.88
C ARG A 329 24.41 21.55 -23.95
N SER A 330 23.93 22.60 -23.27
CA SER A 330 22.76 22.51 -22.41
C SER A 330 21.51 22.22 -23.23
N LYS A 331 20.68 21.29 -22.75
CA LYS A 331 19.50 20.81 -23.48
C LYS A 331 18.28 20.81 -22.59
N ALA A 332 17.16 21.20 -23.16
CA ALA A 332 15.85 21.04 -22.56
C ALA A 332 14.95 20.27 -23.54
N THR A 333 14.15 19.36 -23.01
CA THR A 333 13.17 18.59 -23.78
C THR A 333 11.80 18.62 -23.13
N ARG A 334 10.76 18.55 -23.94
CA ARG A 334 9.37 18.45 -23.47
C ARG A 334 8.93 17.00 -23.55
N LEU A 335 8.37 16.49 -22.45
CA LEU A 335 7.79 15.16 -22.40
C LEU A 335 6.31 15.20 -22.82
N ARG A 336 5.71 14.02 -23.05
CA ARG A 336 4.27 13.89 -23.32
C ARG A 336 3.48 14.48 -22.14
N ASP A 337 2.38 15.16 -22.47
CA ASP A 337 1.48 15.71 -21.46
C ASP A 337 0.93 14.55 -20.59
N GLY A 338 0.81 14.78 -19.28
CA GLY A 338 0.40 13.79 -18.28
C GLY A 338 1.55 12.94 -17.70
N ALA A 339 2.79 13.13 -18.14
CA ALA A 339 3.95 12.42 -17.57
C ALA A 339 4.16 12.72 -16.06
N SER A 340 4.89 11.83 -15.38
CA SER A 340 5.21 11.99 -13.96
C SER A 340 6.43 12.90 -13.76
N VAL A 341 6.55 13.54 -12.59
CA VAL A 341 7.75 14.33 -12.22
C VAL A 341 9.00 13.44 -12.25
N PHE A 342 8.86 12.20 -11.78
CA PHE A 342 9.93 11.20 -11.84
C PHE A 342 10.41 10.92 -13.27
N SER A 343 9.49 10.83 -14.23
CA SER A 343 9.84 10.68 -15.65
C SER A 343 10.62 11.88 -16.17
N ALA A 344 10.32 13.08 -15.69
CA ALA A 344 11.06 14.31 -16.05
C ALA A 344 12.49 14.29 -15.50
N GLU A 345 12.67 13.90 -14.23
CA GLU A 345 14.01 13.79 -13.62
C GLU A 345 14.87 12.74 -14.33
N LEU A 346 14.29 11.57 -14.64
CA LEU A 346 14.98 10.53 -15.41
C LEU A 346 15.39 11.00 -16.79
N GLU A 347 14.51 11.73 -17.49
CA GLU A 347 14.81 12.27 -18.81
C GLU A 347 15.94 13.32 -18.74
N GLY A 348 15.98 14.15 -17.69
CA GLY A 348 17.08 15.10 -17.46
C GLY A 348 18.43 14.40 -17.29
N ILE A 349 18.46 13.28 -16.54
CA ILE A 349 19.64 12.43 -16.40
C ILE A 349 20.01 11.78 -17.75
N ALA A 350 19.03 11.29 -18.51
CA ALA A 350 19.27 10.67 -19.82
C ALA A 350 19.86 11.66 -20.83
N LEU A 351 19.38 12.91 -20.86
CA LEU A 351 19.93 13.99 -21.68
C LEU A 351 21.40 14.25 -21.32
N THR A 352 21.70 14.32 -20.03
CA THR A 352 23.07 14.51 -19.51
C THR A 352 24.00 13.40 -19.99
N LEU A 353 23.62 12.14 -19.78
CA LEU A 353 24.42 10.99 -20.19
C LEU A 353 24.64 10.94 -21.71
N THR A 354 23.65 11.39 -22.50
CA THR A 354 23.76 11.44 -23.97
C THR A 354 24.78 12.46 -24.44
N GLU A 355 24.87 13.62 -23.78
CA GLU A 355 25.88 14.64 -24.12
C GLU A 355 27.27 14.27 -23.57
N ILE A 356 27.35 13.66 -22.39
CA ILE A 356 28.62 13.15 -21.82
C ILE A 356 29.23 12.07 -22.72
N LYS A 357 28.41 11.16 -23.28
CA LYS A 357 28.88 10.16 -24.27
C LYS A 357 29.56 10.79 -25.50
N LYS A 358 29.23 12.05 -25.82
CA LYS A 358 29.85 12.79 -26.93
C LYS A 358 31.12 13.55 -26.52
N LEU A 359 31.37 13.72 -25.22
CA LEU A 359 32.47 14.53 -24.70
C LEU A 359 33.79 13.75 -24.67
N THR A 360 33.84 12.47 -24.25
CA THR A 360 35.12 11.72 -24.21
C THR A 360 34.99 10.18 -24.11
N LYS A 361 35.91 9.46 -24.80
CA LYS A 361 36.34 8.09 -24.47
C LYS A 361 37.14 8.12 -23.15
N THR A 362 36.45 8.16 -22.02
CA THR A 362 36.83 7.61 -20.69
C THR A 362 35.84 8.20 -19.71
N LEU A 363 35.03 7.32 -19.10
CA LEU A 363 33.97 7.65 -18.16
C LEU A 363 34.51 8.50 -17.00
N SER A 364 34.12 9.76 -16.93
CA SER A 364 34.25 10.58 -15.73
C SER A 364 32.93 10.57 -14.95
N THR A 365 33.07 10.35 -13.65
CA THR A 365 32.02 10.24 -12.64
C THR A 365 30.98 11.37 -12.75
N VAL A 366 29.69 11.02 -12.74
CA VAL A 366 28.57 11.97 -12.71
C VAL A 366 28.05 12.08 -11.29
N THR A 367 28.22 13.24 -10.66
CA THR A 367 27.65 13.52 -9.34
C THR A 367 26.33 14.26 -9.51
N ALA A 368 25.21 13.53 -9.43
CA ALA A 368 23.89 14.15 -9.43
C ALA A 368 23.54 14.64 -8.01
N CYS A 369 23.74 15.93 -7.74
CA CYS A 369 23.19 16.57 -6.54
C CYS A 369 21.83 17.16 -6.90
N GLN A 370 20.77 16.72 -6.22
CA GLN A 370 19.50 17.47 -6.20
C GLN A 370 19.73 18.69 -5.28
N PRO A 371 19.74 19.94 -5.80
CA PRO A 371 19.70 21.09 -4.92
C PRO A 371 18.33 21.07 -4.25
N TYR A 372 18.32 20.83 -2.94
CA TYR A 372 17.13 21.06 -2.11
C TYR A 372 16.61 22.44 -2.44
N ARG A 373 15.36 22.52 -2.93
CA ARG A 373 14.59 23.74 -3.26
C ARG A 373 15.12 24.97 -2.49
N LEU A 374 16.09 25.66 -3.07
CA LEU A 374 16.40 27.03 -2.72
C LEU A 374 15.23 27.82 -3.29
N SER A 375 14.27 28.08 -2.40
CA SER A 375 13.05 28.82 -2.65
C SER A 375 13.32 30.03 -3.56
N LYS A 376 12.67 30.05 -4.73
CA LYS A 376 12.34 31.26 -5.50
C LYS A 376 13.46 32.33 -5.53
N ALA A 377 14.62 32.01 -6.08
CA ALA A 377 15.47 33.06 -6.63
C ALA A 377 14.95 33.37 -8.04
N LYS A 378 14.16 34.45 -8.16
CA LYS A 378 13.92 35.09 -9.47
C LYS A 378 15.30 35.42 -10.06
N ILE A 379 15.71 34.70 -11.10
CA ILE A 379 16.74 35.19 -12.00
C ILE A 379 16.05 36.30 -12.81
N SER A 380 16.20 37.53 -12.35
CA SER A 380 15.91 38.71 -13.17
C SER A 380 17.06 38.91 -14.14
N LYS A 381 16.73 38.74 -15.43
CA LYS A 381 17.41 39.18 -16.66
C LYS A 381 18.91 39.01 -16.78
#